data_AF-A0A317M3K3-F1
#
_entry.id   AF-A0A317M3K3-F1
#
_cell.length_a   1.000
_cell.length_b   1.000
_cell.length_c   1.000
_cell.angle_alpha   90.00
_cell.angle_beta   90.00
_cell.angle_gamma   90.00
#
_symmetry.space_group_name_H-M   'P 1'
#
loop_
_entity.id
_entity.type
_entity.pdbx_description
1 polymer ?
#
loop_
_entity_poly.entity_id
_entity_poly.type
_entity_poly.pdbx_seq_one_letter_code
_entity_poly.pdbx_strand_id
1 'polypeptide(L)'
;MNTMKQSVNRSRQYYVLATMVMIFTSVLSCKKTEVVPYERTSNNTILEYKVTNAADTLFGAIDNIRNTITLYIPYYVGIDYVVPEIVIDKDAKLLDAAGNVINLDGGIAPVPLDTTGYTYTVSGSDSTKRKYTLVLRIAPHPDSLKVGYVFTQPGSTEIDYDSSIRRAVYGRLPIYGNLGSTSANAKFTLTNRTTGQVYTDILKTYEVTPGANYYTMMLDISADADSGYYNVKMEHQGRTAQLPPIRLVYNKPKFTNLKSTSVYAPGDTVTFAVQGRNTNDTQNGSLIGLDRVYMKFVKSGFNFGGSYPATFPDDLFGQQLGMKIISSSRTEVKAVFPELPAGAIGSYIYSFTIDYPGIGFYFDFKDETGWGKDNMLATIGRIFTITAKK
;
A
#
# COMPACT_ATOMS: atom_id res chain seq x y z
N MET A 1 -84.60 95.94 2.12
CA MET A 1 -84.89 94.73 1.33
C MET A 1 -83.65 94.41 0.50
N ASN A 2 -82.70 93.62 1.02
CA ASN A 2 -81.50 93.20 0.27
C ASN A 2 -80.76 92.07 1.00
N THR A 3 -81.01 90.82 0.62
CA THR A 3 -80.14 89.65 0.89
C THR A 3 -80.73 88.44 0.17
N MET A 4 -80.15 88.06 -0.98
CA MET A 4 -80.12 86.67 -1.52
C MET A 4 -79.46 86.69 -2.90
N LYS A 5 -78.12 86.62 -2.96
CA LYS A 5 -77.37 86.30 -4.20
C LYS A 5 -75.91 85.87 -3.92
N GLN A 6 -75.70 85.04 -2.89
CA GLN A 6 -74.39 84.43 -2.59
C GLN A 6 -74.61 83.02 -2.03
N SER A 7 -74.84 82.03 -2.90
CA SER A 7 -74.93 80.62 -2.45
C SER A 7 -74.53 79.60 -3.52
N VAL A 8 -74.56 79.97 -4.81
CA VAL A 8 -74.38 78.98 -5.90
C VAL A 8 -72.91 78.73 -6.29
N ASN A 9 -71.94 79.51 -5.79
CA ASN A 9 -70.55 79.45 -6.28
C ASN A 9 -69.56 78.63 -5.43
N ARG A 10 -69.97 78.08 -4.27
CA ARG A 10 -69.08 77.28 -3.41
C ARG A 10 -69.11 75.78 -3.72
N SER A 11 -70.25 75.22 -4.12
CA SER A 11 -70.36 73.76 -4.38
C SER A 11 -69.56 73.31 -5.61
N ARG A 12 -69.49 74.13 -6.67
CA ARG A 12 -68.70 73.83 -7.88
C ARG A 12 -67.19 73.78 -7.63
N GLN A 13 -66.68 74.57 -6.67
CA GLN A 13 -65.26 74.55 -6.29
C GLN A 13 -64.88 73.29 -5.53
N TYR A 14 -65.77 72.74 -4.69
CA TYR A 14 -65.52 71.47 -3.99
C TYR A 14 -65.54 70.26 -4.92
N TYR A 15 -66.38 70.26 -5.95
CA TYR A 15 -66.37 69.18 -6.95
C TYR A 15 -65.11 69.21 -7.84
N VAL A 16 -64.64 70.40 -8.26
CA VAL A 16 -63.39 70.50 -9.03
C VAL A 16 -62.18 70.11 -8.18
N LEU A 17 -62.13 70.51 -6.90
CA LEU A 17 -61.06 70.11 -5.98
C LEU A 17 -61.08 68.60 -5.66
N ALA A 18 -62.25 68.02 -5.43
CA ALA A 18 -62.39 66.58 -5.17
C ALA A 18 -62.06 65.73 -6.39
N THR A 19 -62.38 66.20 -7.61
CA THR A 19 -62.02 65.52 -8.86
C THR A 19 -60.52 65.62 -9.14
N MET A 20 -59.87 66.76 -8.82
CA MET A 20 -58.42 66.90 -8.96
C MET A 20 -57.65 66.01 -7.97
N VAL A 21 -58.11 65.87 -6.73
CA VAL A 21 -57.50 64.99 -5.71
C VAL A 21 -57.67 63.51 -6.06
N MET A 22 -58.77 63.12 -6.68
CA MET A 22 -59.02 61.74 -7.11
C MET A 22 -58.22 61.36 -8.38
N ILE A 23 -57.90 62.33 -9.24
CA ILE A 23 -57.02 62.12 -10.40
C ILE A 23 -55.53 62.13 -9.98
N PHE A 24 -55.14 62.89 -8.94
CA PHE A 24 -53.76 62.90 -8.45
C PHE A 24 -53.37 61.65 -7.65
N THR A 25 -54.35 60.94 -7.07
CA THR A 25 -54.11 59.72 -6.27
C THR A 25 -53.97 58.44 -7.11
N SER A 26 -54.34 58.47 -8.40
CA SER A 26 -54.21 57.32 -9.30
C SER A 26 -52.88 57.27 -10.08
N VAL A 27 -52.09 58.35 -10.09
CA VAL A 27 -50.78 58.40 -10.78
C VAL A 27 -49.55 58.11 -9.88
N LEU A 28 -49.76 57.85 -8.57
CA LEU A 28 -48.67 57.45 -7.65
C LEU A 28 -48.60 55.95 -7.36
N SER A 29 -49.45 55.13 -8.00
CA SER A 29 -49.32 53.66 -7.96
C SER A 29 -48.23 53.18 -8.94
N CYS A 30 -47.02 53.72 -8.81
CA CYS A 30 -45.82 52.99 -9.22
C CYS A 30 -45.76 51.76 -8.32
N LYS A 31 -46.26 50.62 -8.80
CA LYS A 31 -45.90 49.33 -8.21
C LYS A 31 -44.38 49.25 -8.32
N LYS A 32 -43.69 49.43 -7.20
CA LYS A 32 -42.27 49.13 -7.10
C LYS A 32 -42.13 47.67 -7.51
N THR A 33 -41.62 47.44 -8.71
CA THR A 33 -41.28 46.10 -9.17
C THR A 33 -40.13 45.67 -8.26
N GLU A 34 -40.46 44.98 -7.17
CA GLU A 34 -39.46 44.24 -6.43
C GLU A 34 -38.98 43.17 -7.39
N VAL A 35 -37.80 43.43 -7.96
CA VAL A 35 -37.00 42.38 -8.60
C VAL A 35 -36.68 41.42 -7.48
N VAL A 36 -37.53 40.42 -7.28
CA VAL A 36 -37.17 39.23 -6.51
C VAL A 36 -35.93 38.70 -7.22
N PRO A 37 -34.75 38.72 -6.58
CA PRO A 37 -33.55 38.19 -7.21
C PRO A 37 -33.88 36.78 -7.65
N TYR A 38 -33.77 36.51 -8.95
CA TYR A 38 -33.82 35.14 -9.44
C TYR A 38 -32.74 34.38 -8.69
N GLU A 39 -33.12 33.48 -7.77
CA GLU A 39 -32.18 32.56 -7.16
C GLU A 39 -31.65 31.67 -8.28
N ARG A 40 -30.51 32.09 -8.84
CA ARG A 40 -29.86 31.36 -9.91
C ARG A 40 -29.50 29.99 -9.36
N THR A 41 -30.09 28.94 -9.94
CA THR A 41 -29.68 27.57 -9.65
C THR A 41 -28.18 27.46 -9.90
N SER A 42 -27.45 27.13 -8.84
CA SER A 42 -26.00 27.02 -8.86
C SER A 42 -25.58 25.97 -9.90
N ASN A 43 -24.79 26.36 -10.91
CA ASN A 43 -24.37 25.49 -12.02
C ASN A 43 -22.96 24.92 -11.80
N ASN A 44 -22.65 24.57 -10.56
CA ASN A 44 -21.37 24.02 -10.15
C ASN A 44 -21.55 22.72 -9.35
N THR A 45 -22.54 21.92 -9.75
CA THR A 45 -22.91 20.70 -9.04
C THR A 45 -22.40 19.43 -9.72
N ILE A 46 -22.28 18.38 -8.91
CA ILE A 46 -22.09 17.02 -9.39
C ILE A 46 -23.50 16.43 -9.54
N LEU A 47 -23.80 15.93 -10.73
CA LEU A 47 -25.08 15.35 -11.10
C LEU A 47 -25.08 13.82 -10.94
N GLU A 48 -23.95 13.19 -11.27
CA GLU A 48 -23.78 11.74 -11.13
C GLU A 48 -22.34 11.41 -10.70
N TYR A 49 -22.21 10.38 -9.88
CA TYR A 49 -20.95 9.76 -9.53
C TYR A 49 -21.12 8.25 -9.61
N LYS A 50 -20.35 7.58 -10.47
CA LYS A 50 -20.34 6.12 -10.57
C LYS A 50 -18.94 5.55 -10.59
N VAL A 51 -18.81 4.27 -10.23
CA VAL A 51 -17.55 3.52 -10.25
C VAL A 51 -17.60 2.46 -11.34
N THR A 52 -16.58 2.43 -12.18
CA THR A 52 -16.55 1.63 -13.42
C THR A 52 -15.67 0.39 -13.36
N ASN A 53 -14.83 0.25 -12.32
CA ASN A 53 -13.94 -0.91 -12.14
C ASN A 53 -14.52 -1.99 -11.20
N ALA A 54 -15.82 -1.97 -10.94
CA ALA A 54 -16.55 -3.02 -10.26
C ALA A 54 -17.37 -3.83 -11.28
N ALA A 55 -17.70 -5.09 -10.95
CA ALA A 55 -18.51 -5.95 -11.82
C ALA A 55 -19.91 -5.35 -12.08
N ASP A 56 -20.49 -4.77 -11.03
CA ASP A 56 -21.71 -3.96 -11.11
C ASP A 56 -21.35 -2.49 -10.95
N THR A 57 -22.04 -1.62 -11.68
CA THR A 57 -21.89 -0.17 -11.54
C THR A 57 -22.33 0.27 -10.14
N LEU A 58 -21.41 0.83 -9.36
CA LEU A 58 -21.72 1.41 -8.05
C LEU A 58 -22.03 2.89 -8.20
N PHE A 59 -23.15 3.34 -7.63
CA PHE A 59 -23.56 4.74 -7.64
C PHE A 59 -23.26 5.42 -6.31
N GLY A 60 -22.70 6.63 -6.37
CA GLY A 60 -22.51 7.50 -5.21
C GLY A 60 -23.77 8.27 -4.88
N ALA A 61 -24.15 8.31 -3.60
CA ALA A 61 -25.20 9.19 -3.11
C ALA A 61 -24.66 10.62 -2.98
N ILE A 62 -25.18 11.54 -3.80
CA ILE A 62 -24.76 12.94 -3.84
C ILE A 62 -25.69 13.77 -2.96
N ASP A 63 -25.11 14.51 -2.02
CA ASP A 63 -25.78 15.54 -1.23
C ASP A 63 -25.21 16.90 -1.62
N ASN A 64 -25.95 17.64 -2.45
CA ASN A 64 -25.57 18.97 -2.93
C ASN A 64 -25.75 20.07 -1.86
N ILE A 65 -26.41 19.80 -0.72
CA ILE A 65 -26.52 20.76 0.38
C ILE A 65 -25.26 20.67 1.25
N ARG A 66 -24.83 19.45 1.57
CA ARG A 66 -23.63 19.19 2.37
C ARG A 66 -22.35 19.10 1.54
N ASN A 67 -22.46 19.11 0.21
CA ASN A 67 -21.38 18.87 -0.74
C ASN A 67 -20.61 17.59 -0.43
N THR A 68 -21.34 16.46 -0.36
CA THR A 68 -20.73 15.15 -0.12
C THR A 68 -21.15 14.14 -1.15
N ILE A 69 -20.25 13.24 -1.49
CA ILE A 69 -20.54 12.04 -2.27
C ILE A 69 -20.29 10.85 -1.34
N THR A 70 -21.31 10.05 -1.04
CA THR A 70 -21.15 8.83 -0.24
C THR A 70 -21.25 7.62 -1.13
N LEU A 71 -20.17 6.85 -1.24
CA LEU A 71 -20.16 5.60 -1.98
C LEU A 71 -20.21 4.41 -1.01
N TYR A 72 -21.24 3.60 -1.13
CA TYR A 72 -21.35 2.32 -0.44
C TYR A 72 -20.81 1.20 -1.33
N ILE A 73 -19.74 0.57 -0.88
CA ILE A 73 -19.04 -0.49 -1.61
C ILE A 73 -19.43 -1.82 -0.95
N PRO A 74 -20.09 -2.74 -1.67
CA PRO A 74 -20.37 -4.05 -1.12
C PRO A 74 -19.06 -4.76 -0.74
N TYR A 75 -19.00 -5.37 0.45
CA TYR A 75 -17.78 -5.96 1.01
C TYR A 75 -17.13 -7.04 0.12
N TYR A 76 -17.94 -7.69 -0.74
CA TYR A 76 -17.50 -8.75 -1.64
C TYR A 76 -16.86 -8.22 -2.93
N VAL A 77 -16.96 -6.90 -3.18
CA VAL A 77 -16.29 -6.25 -4.30
C VAL A 77 -14.81 -6.17 -3.95
N GLY A 78 -14.03 -7.13 -4.45
CA GLY A 78 -12.59 -7.27 -4.20
C GLY A 78 -11.71 -6.24 -4.90
N ILE A 79 -12.13 -4.97 -4.92
CA ILE A 79 -11.36 -3.86 -5.50
C ILE A 79 -10.52 -3.17 -4.43
N ASP A 80 -9.34 -2.67 -4.80
CA ASP A 80 -8.47 -1.94 -3.88
C ASP A 80 -8.54 -0.41 -4.05
N TYR A 81 -9.11 0.03 -5.17
CA TYR A 81 -9.34 1.42 -5.53
C TYR A 81 -10.64 1.55 -6.33
N VAL A 82 -11.20 2.75 -6.40
CA VAL A 82 -12.33 3.07 -7.28
C VAL A 82 -11.86 3.88 -8.49
N VAL A 83 -12.39 3.57 -9.67
CA VAL A 83 -12.22 4.38 -10.89
C VAL A 83 -13.51 5.16 -11.10
N PRO A 84 -13.52 6.48 -10.82
CA PRO A 84 -14.74 7.25 -10.86
C PRO A 84 -15.05 7.77 -12.25
N GLU A 85 -16.34 7.86 -12.55
CA GLU A 85 -16.90 8.60 -13.67
C GLU A 85 -17.92 9.60 -13.09
N ILE A 86 -17.75 10.89 -13.43
CA ILE A 86 -18.47 11.99 -12.80
C ILE A 86 -19.16 12.81 -13.89
N VAL A 87 -20.47 12.98 -13.75
CA VAL A 87 -21.25 13.94 -14.55
C VAL A 87 -21.44 15.20 -13.72
N ILE A 88 -21.13 16.35 -14.30
CA ILE A 88 -21.28 17.67 -13.68
C ILE A 88 -22.25 18.52 -14.49
N ASP A 89 -22.66 19.65 -13.93
CA ASP A 89 -23.48 20.64 -14.64
C ASP A 89 -22.89 21.02 -16.00
N LYS A 90 -23.79 21.31 -16.94
CA LYS A 90 -23.41 21.80 -18.27
C LYS A 90 -22.54 23.06 -18.13
N ASP A 91 -21.44 23.09 -18.88
CA ASP A 91 -20.45 24.18 -18.91
C ASP A 91 -19.63 24.35 -17.61
N ALA A 92 -19.81 23.48 -16.61
CA ALA A 92 -18.96 23.41 -15.43
C ALA A 92 -17.63 22.69 -15.74
N LYS A 93 -16.66 22.87 -14.85
CA LYS A 93 -15.33 22.21 -14.94
C LYS A 93 -15.01 21.51 -13.63
N LEU A 94 -14.56 20.26 -13.71
CA LEU A 94 -13.98 19.56 -12.57
C LEU A 94 -12.52 19.97 -12.41
N LEU A 95 -12.09 20.29 -11.19
CA LEU A 95 -10.75 20.73 -10.86
C LEU A 95 -10.06 19.76 -9.91
N ASP A 96 -8.76 19.58 -10.08
CA ASP A 96 -7.89 18.87 -9.14
C ASP A 96 -7.57 19.74 -7.90
N ALA A 97 -6.78 19.19 -6.96
CA ALA A 97 -6.37 19.91 -5.76
C ALA A 97 -5.47 21.14 -6.04
N ALA A 98 -4.78 21.17 -7.18
CA ALA A 98 -3.97 22.29 -7.63
C ALA A 98 -4.78 23.34 -8.41
N GLY A 99 -6.06 23.07 -8.68
CA GLY A 99 -6.95 23.96 -9.43
C GLY A 99 -6.89 23.78 -10.95
N ASN A 100 -6.21 22.75 -11.46
CA ASN A 100 -6.19 22.43 -12.89
C ASN A 100 -7.47 21.71 -13.30
N VAL A 101 -7.91 21.93 -14.54
CA VAL A 101 -9.08 21.25 -15.09
C VAL A 101 -8.76 19.77 -15.31
N ILE A 102 -9.58 18.89 -14.74
CA ILE A 102 -9.53 17.45 -14.98
C ILE A 102 -10.25 17.16 -16.29
N ASN A 103 -9.56 16.46 -17.21
CA ASN A 103 -10.18 15.97 -18.44
C ASN A 103 -11.05 14.74 -18.11
N LEU A 104 -12.35 14.84 -18.33
CA LEU A 104 -13.29 13.74 -18.10
C LEU A 104 -13.20 12.67 -19.19
N ASP A 105 -12.79 13.03 -20.42
CA ASP A 105 -12.66 12.09 -21.55
C ASP A 105 -11.45 11.16 -21.40
N GLY A 106 -10.40 11.62 -20.72
CA GLY A 106 -9.20 10.84 -20.40
C GLY A 106 -9.34 9.95 -19.17
N GLY A 107 -10.49 10.00 -18.50
CA GLY A 107 -10.73 9.35 -17.22
C GLY A 107 -10.20 10.14 -16.04
N ILE A 108 -10.73 9.83 -14.86
CA ILE A 108 -10.32 10.45 -13.59
C ILE A 108 -9.35 9.49 -12.89
N ALA A 109 -8.35 10.05 -12.20
CA ALA A 109 -7.39 9.27 -11.42
C ALA A 109 -8.11 8.35 -10.42
N PRO A 110 -7.68 7.08 -10.27
CA PRO A 110 -8.25 6.17 -9.30
C PRO A 110 -8.09 6.67 -7.86
N VAL A 111 -9.06 6.36 -7.00
CA VAL A 111 -9.03 6.71 -5.57
C VAL A 111 -8.89 5.43 -4.73
N PRO A 112 -7.80 5.25 -3.97
CA PRO A 112 -7.63 4.12 -3.05
C PRO A 112 -8.75 4.05 -1.99
N LEU A 113 -9.19 2.85 -1.62
CA LEU A 113 -10.31 2.67 -0.68
C LEU A 113 -10.02 3.15 0.75
N ASP A 114 -8.76 3.25 1.13
CA ASP A 114 -8.32 3.76 2.42
C ASP A 114 -8.15 5.29 2.44
N THR A 115 -8.42 5.98 1.32
CA THR A 115 -8.32 7.43 1.23
C THR A 115 -9.36 8.12 2.11
N THR A 116 -8.90 9.02 2.98
CA THR A 116 -9.76 9.86 3.80
C THR A 116 -9.69 11.32 3.35
N GLY A 117 -10.84 11.97 3.23
CA GLY A 117 -10.90 13.41 2.91
C GLY A 117 -10.60 13.75 1.46
N TYR A 118 -10.72 12.80 0.54
CA TYR A 118 -10.60 13.07 -0.90
C TYR A 118 -11.67 14.06 -1.35
N THR A 119 -11.30 15.04 -2.17
CA THR A 119 -12.24 16.09 -2.58
C THR A 119 -12.21 16.35 -4.07
N TYR A 120 -13.38 16.64 -4.62
CA TYR A 120 -13.57 17.14 -5.98
C TYR A 120 -14.00 18.60 -5.93
N THR A 121 -13.44 19.45 -6.77
CA THR A 121 -13.89 20.85 -6.88
C THR A 121 -14.56 21.05 -8.22
N VAL A 122 -15.79 21.56 -8.22
CA VAL A 122 -16.51 21.94 -9.45
C VAL A 122 -16.54 23.45 -9.55
N SER A 123 -16.08 23.99 -10.67
CA SER A 123 -16.18 25.42 -11.01
C SER A 123 -17.31 25.61 -12.00
N GLY A 124 -18.30 26.42 -11.64
CA GLY A 124 -19.36 26.83 -12.55
C GLY A 124 -18.86 27.78 -13.62
N SER A 125 -19.71 28.05 -14.63
CA SER A 125 -19.38 29.00 -15.70
C SER A 125 -19.24 30.45 -15.21
N ASP A 126 -19.78 30.76 -14.03
CA ASP A 126 -19.63 32.05 -13.33
C ASP A 126 -18.41 32.10 -12.39
N SER A 127 -17.52 31.10 -12.47
CA SER A 127 -16.34 30.93 -11.62
C SER A 127 -16.62 30.66 -10.14
N THR A 128 -17.88 30.46 -9.74
CA THR A 128 -18.20 29.99 -8.39
C THR A 128 -17.72 28.56 -8.23
N LYS A 129 -17.05 28.28 -7.10
CA LYS A 129 -16.48 26.96 -6.81
C LYS A 129 -17.27 26.25 -5.73
N ARG A 130 -17.49 24.96 -5.92
CA ARG A 130 -18.08 24.07 -4.94
C ARG A 130 -17.19 22.87 -4.73
N LYS A 131 -16.91 22.56 -3.46
CA LYS A 131 -16.00 21.48 -3.07
C LYS A 131 -16.80 20.33 -2.47
N TYR A 132 -16.74 19.17 -3.13
CA TYR A 132 -17.37 17.93 -2.70
C TYR A 132 -16.37 17.05 -1.95
N THR A 133 -16.77 16.48 -0.82
CA THR A 133 -15.98 15.46 -0.11
C THR A 133 -16.48 14.07 -0.48
N LEU A 134 -15.58 13.21 -0.94
CA LEU A 134 -15.86 11.80 -1.19
C LEU A 134 -15.71 11.01 0.12
N VAL A 135 -16.75 10.26 0.46
CA VAL A 135 -16.81 9.38 1.62
C VAL A 135 -16.98 7.95 1.12
N LEU A 136 -15.92 7.16 1.27
CA LEU A 136 -15.94 5.73 0.96
C LEU A 136 -16.42 4.95 2.19
N ARG A 137 -17.39 4.06 2.00
CA ARG A 137 -17.95 3.20 3.05
C ARG A 137 -18.06 1.78 2.53
N ILE A 138 -17.39 0.84 3.18
CA ILE A 138 -17.67 -0.57 2.96
C ILE A 138 -19.04 -0.88 3.60
N ALA A 139 -19.92 -1.50 2.84
CA ALA A 139 -21.23 -1.93 3.33
C ALA A 139 -21.04 -2.95 4.46
N PRO A 140 -21.87 -2.90 5.52
CA PRO A 140 -21.74 -3.80 6.64
C PRO A 140 -21.90 -5.26 6.20
N HIS A 141 -21.11 -6.13 6.81
CA HIS A 141 -21.20 -7.57 6.65
C HIS A 141 -22.02 -8.15 7.81
N PRO A 142 -22.93 -9.13 7.58
CA PRO A 142 -23.76 -9.69 8.64
C PRO A 142 -22.95 -10.45 9.70
N ASP A 143 -21.93 -11.20 9.27
CA ASP A 143 -21.07 -11.97 10.18
C ASP A 143 -19.83 -11.20 10.65
N SER A 144 -19.42 -11.47 11.89
CA SER A 144 -18.11 -11.09 12.41
C SER A 144 -16.97 -11.70 11.60
N LEU A 145 -15.84 -10.99 11.50
CA LEU A 145 -14.62 -11.54 10.91
C LEU A 145 -14.02 -12.58 11.86
N LYS A 146 -13.74 -13.77 11.33
CA LYS A 146 -13.07 -14.89 12.01
C LYS A 146 -11.87 -15.31 11.17
N VAL A 147 -10.69 -15.28 11.80
CA VAL A 147 -9.41 -15.53 11.13
C VAL A 147 -8.46 -16.29 12.07
N GLY A 148 -7.73 -17.25 11.51
CA GLY A 148 -6.80 -18.11 12.24
C GLY A 148 -5.60 -18.48 11.37
N TYR A 149 -4.59 -19.10 11.98
CA TYR A 149 -3.32 -19.41 11.31
C TYR A 149 -3.18 -20.84 10.81
N VAL A 150 -3.94 -21.76 11.39
CA VAL A 150 -3.82 -23.19 11.17
C VAL A 150 -5.20 -23.84 11.13
N PHE A 151 -5.25 -25.07 10.67
CA PHE A 151 -6.44 -25.92 10.77
C PHE A 151 -6.39 -26.74 12.05
N THR A 152 -7.56 -27.16 12.54
CA THR A 152 -7.69 -27.99 13.75
C THR A 152 -6.91 -29.31 13.64
N GLN A 153 -6.79 -29.85 12.42
CA GLN A 153 -6.00 -31.04 12.09
C GLN A 153 -5.41 -30.93 10.67
N PRO A 154 -4.26 -31.59 10.38
CA PRO A 154 -3.71 -31.64 9.03
C PRO A 154 -4.71 -32.22 8.02
N GLY A 155 -4.94 -31.49 6.92
CA GLY A 155 -5.90 -31.89 5.87
C GLY A 155 -7.35 -31.49 6.13
N SER A 156 -7.67 -30.91 7.29
CA SER A 156 -8.98 -30.33 7.59
C SER A 156 -9.21 -29.00 6.87
N THR A 157 -10.48 -28.60 6.72
CA THR A 157 -10.88 -27.23 6.33
C THR A 157 -11.39 -26.40 7.51
N GLU A 158 -11.45 -26.99 8.70
CA GLU A 158 -11.87 -26.31 9.93
C GLU A 158 -10.69 -25.52 10.51
N ILE A 159 -10.89 -24.21 10.66
CA ILE A 159 -9.85 -23.28 11.11
C ILE A 159 -9.80 -23.28 12.63
N ASP A 160 -8.60 -23.39 13.18
CA ASP A 160 -8.34 -23.14 14.60
C ASP A 160 -8.11 -21.63 14.80
N TYR A 161 -9.03 -21.01 15.55
CA TYR A 161 -9.03 -19.57 15.83
C TYR A 161 -8.26 -19.19 17.10
N ASP A 162 -7.75 -20.16 17.85
CA ASP A 162 -7.13 -19.95 19.16
C ASP A 162 -5.63 -20.29 19.18
N SER A 163 -5.18 -21.13 18.23
CA SER A 163 -3.78 -21.55 18.14
C SER A 163 -2.82 -20.43 17.73
N SER A 164 -1.88 -20.11 18.62
CA SER A 164 -0.72 -19.27 18.33
C SER A 164 0.30 -19.99 17.44
N ILE A 165 1.11 -19.23 16.69
CA ILE A 165 2.17 -19.79 15.85
C ILE A 165 3.51 -19.10 16.07
N ARG A 166 4.58 -19.78 15.63
CA ARG A 166 5.92 -19.21 15.43
C ARG A 166 6.18 -19.04 13.93
N ARG A 167 6.76 -17.90 13.53
CA ARG A 167 7.19 -17.64 12.15
C ARG A 167 8.53 -16.94 12.09
N ALA A 168 9.28 -17.22 11.03
CA ALA A 168 10.50 -16.49 10.72
C ALA A 168 10.18 -15.05 10.28
N VAL A 169 10.96 -14.10 10.78
CA VAL A 169 11.05 -12.76 10.18
C VAL A 169 11.48 -12.90 8.72
N TYR A 170 11.03 -11.97 7.86
CA TYR A 170 11.21 -12.06 6.41
C TYR A 170 10.60 -13.32 5.78
N GLY A 171 9.64 -13.97 6.45
CA GLY A 171 8.89 -15.12 5.93
C GLY A 171 7.53 -14.77 5.34
N ARG A 172 6.79 -15.81 4.93
CA ARG A 172 5.39 -15.70 4.48
C ARG A 172 4.45 -16.40 5.46
N LEU A 173 3.33 -15.75 5.75
CA LEU A 173 2.34 -16.19 6.73
C LEU A 173 0.98 -16.38 6.06
N PRO A 174 0.45 -17.62 5.98
CA PRO A 174 -0.94 -17.84 5.64
C PRO A 174 -1.86 -17.48 6.81
N ILE A 175 -2.99 -16.84 6.50
CA ILE A 175 -4.14 -16.67 7.38
C ILE A 175 -5.36 -17.24 6.67
N TYR A 176 -6.21 -17.92 7.43
CA TYR A 176 -7.43 -18.55 6.93
C TYR A 176 -8.64 -17.90 7.60
N GLY A 177 -9.73 -17.66 6.86
CA GLY A 177 -10.93 -17.07 7.46
C GLY A 177 -12.08 -16.79 6.50
N ASN A 178 -13.15 -16.21 7.05
CA ASN A 178 -14.34 -15.79 6.29
C ASN A 178 -14.16 -14.37 5.69
N LEU A 179 -13.06 -14.18 4.95
CA LEU A 179 -12.68 -12.86 4.40
C LEU A 179 -13.73 -12.27 3.47
N GLY A 180 -14.46 -13.12 2.74
CA GLY A 180 -15.62 -12.72 1.93
C GLY A 180 -15.26 -11.84 0.74
N SER A 181 -13.98 -11.75 0.38
CA SER A 181 -13.43 -10.88 -0.67
C SER A 181 -12.02 -11.35 -1.04
N THR A 182 -11.59 -11.03 -2.25
CA THR A 182 -10.20 -11.23 -2.73
C THR A 182 -9.35 -9.96 -2.65
N SER A 183 -9.87 -8.87 -2.07
CA SER A 183 -9.14 -7.61 -1.91
C SER A 183 -7.89 -7.76 -1.04
N ALA A 184 -6.81 -7.06 -1.41
CA ALA A 184 -5.57 -7.03 -0.63
C ALA A 184 -5.58 -5.96 0.48
N ASN A 185 -6.65 -5.16 0.59
CA ASN A 185 -6.84 -4.10 1.59
C ASN A 185 -7.16 -4.64 3.00
N ALA A 186 -6.27 -5.46 3.53
CA ALA A 186 -6.25 -5.78 4.96
C ALA A 186 -5.23 -4.90 5.67
N LYS A 187 -5.59 -4.44 6.87
CA LYS A 187 -4.70 -3.69 7.76
C LYS A 187 -4.39 -4.56 8.96
N PHE A 188 -3.12 -4.60 9.34
CA PHE A 188 -2.66 -5.34 10.50
C PHE A 188 -2.08 -4.38 11.51
N THR A 189 -2.39 -4.59 12.78
CA THR A 189 -1.78 -3.88 13.89
C THR A 189 -1.17 -4.91 14.82
N LEU A 190 0.15 -4.84 14.98
CA LEU A 190 0.91 -5.75 15.80
C LEU A 190 1.45 -4.99 17.00
N THR A 191 1.15 -5.47 18.21
CA THR A 191 1.67 -4.88 19.44
C THR A 191 2.66 -5.83 20.08
N ASN A 192 3.93 -5.43 20.17
CA ASN A 192 4.95 -6.22 20.85
C ASN A 192 4.58 -6.33 22.34
N ARG A 193 4.46 -7.56 22.85
CA ARG A 193 4.03 -7.81 24.24
C ARG A 193 5.03 -7.35 25.29
N THR A 194 6.31 -7.32 24.95
CA THR A 194 7.38 -6.95 25.88
C THR A 194 7.53 -5.44 25.95
N THR A 195 7.57 -4.76 24.79
CA THR A 195 7.86 -3.32 24.72
C THR A 195 6.60 -2.45 24.67
N GLY A 196 5.44 -3.02 24.36
CA GLY A 196 4.20 -2.28 24.10
C GLY A 196 4.19 -1.52 22.77
N GLN A 197 5.27 -1.58 21.98
CA GLN A 197 5.37 -0.88 20.71
C GLN A 197 4.38 -1.43 19.68
N VAL A 198 3.73 -0.51 18.97
CA VAL A 198 2.72 -0.81 17.95
C VAL A 198 3.31 -0.64 16.55
N TYR A 199 3.06 -1.61 15.68
CA TYR A 199 3.51 -1.65 14.30
C TYR A 199 2.31 -1.85 13.37
N THR A 200 2.30 -1.14 12.24
CA THR A 200 1.22 -1.21 11.24
C THR A 200 1.69 -1.62 9.84
N ASP A 201 2.99 -1.87 9.70
CA ASP A 201 3.70 -2.03 8.43
C ASP A 201 4.57 -3.30 8.37
N ILE A 202 4.59 -4.11 9.43
CA ILE A 202 5.38 -5.35 9.47
C ILE A 202 4.71 -6.54 8.80
N LEU A 203 3.40 -6.49 8.53
CA LEU A 203 2.69 -7.47 7.73
C LEU A 203 2.10 -6.78 6.50
N LYS A 204 2.37 -7.32 5.32
CA LYS A 204 1.80 -6.82 4.06
C LYS A 204 1.06 -7.94 3.34
N THR A 205 -0.18 -7.69 2.92
CA THR A 205 -0.93 -8.63 2.10
C THR A 205 -0.24 -8.84 0.75
N TYR A 206 0.03 -10.09 0.41
CA TYR A 206 0.57 -10.52 -0.87
C TYR A 206 -0.57 -10.90 -1.83
N GLU A 207 -1.45 -11.79 -1.39
CA GLU A 207 -2.60 -12.24 -2.17
C GLU A 207 -3.73 -12.75 -1.26
N VAL A 208 -4.95 -12.79 -1.80
CA VAL A 208 -6.09 -13.45 -1.18
C VAL A 208 -6.74 -14.40 -2.18
N THR A 209 -6.79 -15.67 -1.85
CA THR A 209 -7.33 -16.74 -2.70
C THR A 209 -8.60 -17.34 -2.09
N PRO A 210 -9.70 -17.43 -2.84
CA PRO A 210 -10.91 -18.12 -2.37
C PRO A 210 -10.69 -19.63 -2.36
N GLY A 211 -11.15 -20.30 -1.31
CA GLY A 211 -11.28 -21.76 -1.21
C GLY A 211 -12.75 -22.17 -1.06
N ALA A 212 -13.00 -23.48 -0.95
CA ALA A 212 -14.37 -24.00 -0.86
C ALA A 212 -15.11 -23.55 0.40
N ASN A 213 -14.43 -23.56 1.56
CA ASN A 213 -15.03 -23.28 2.88
C ASN A 213 -14.43 -22.04 3.58
N TYR A 214 -13.34 -21.49 3.05
CA TYR A 214 -12.60 -20.38 3.64
C TYR A 214 -11.78 -19.66 2.57
N TYR A 215 -11.30 -18.47 2.89
CA TYR A 215 -10.30 -17.75 2.10
C TYR A 215 -8.93 -17.93 2.72
N THR A 216 -7.90 -17.94 1.88
CA THR A 216 -6.51 -17.89 2.30
C THR A 216 -5.93 -16.53 1.96
N MET A 217 -5.41 -15.81 2.94
CA MET A 217 -4.66 -14.58 2.77
C MET A 217 -3.19 -14.85 3.07
N MET A 218 -2.32 -14.63 2.09
CA MET A 218 -0.88 -14.71 2.29
C MET A 218 -0.33 -13.33 2.64
N LEU A 219 0.47 -13.28 3.70
CA LEU A 219 1.14 -12.07 4.15
C LEU A 219 2.65 -12.23 4.03
N ASP A 220 3.34 -11.22 3.52
CA ASP A 220 4.78 -11.11 3.68
C ASP A 220 5.08 -10.42 5.03
N ILE A 221 5.98 -11.03 5.81
CA ILE A 221 6.51 -10.45 7.04
C ILE A 221 7.70 -9.57 6.67
N SER A 222 7.71 -8.31 7.11
CA SER A 222 8.82 -7.39 6.89
C SER A 222 10.12 -7.96 7.47
N ALA A 223 11.24 -7.77 6.76
CA ALA A 223 12.54 -8.11 7.30
C ALA A 223 12.90 -7.23 8.51
N ASP A 224 12.37 -6.01 8.56
CA ASP A 224 12.63 -5.03 9.62
C ASP A 224 11.83 -5.30 10.91
N ALA A 225 10.95 -6.31 10.90
CA ALA A 225 10.20 -6.72 12.09
C ALA A 225 11.14 -7.27 13.17
N ASP A 226 10.96 -6.83 14.41
CA ASP A 226 11.72 -7.38 15.52
C ASP A 226 11.26 -8.80 15.91
N SER A 227 12.18 -9.59 16.46
CA SER A 227 11.79 -10.86 17.08
C SER A 227 11.05 -10.60 18.39
N GLY A 228 9.99 -11.35 18.65
CA GLY A 228 9.20 -11.20 19.87
C GLY A 228 7.84 -11.86 19.78
N TYR A 229 7.04 -11.70 20.83
CA TYR A 229 5.64 -12.08 20.83
C TYR A 229 4.78 -10.86 20.55
N TYR A 230 3.82 -10.99 19.64
CA TYR A 230 2.95 -9.91 19.20
C TYR A 230 1.48 -10.29 19.39
N ASN A 231 0.69 -9.36 19.92
CA ASN A 231 -0.76 -9.38 19.75
C ASN A 231 -1.09 -8.86 18.36
N VAL A 232 -2.01 -9.51 17.64
CA VAL A 232 -2.31 -9.17 16.24
C VAL A 232 -3.79 -8.85 16.11
N LYS A 233 -4.07 -7.62 15.67
CA LYS A 233 -5.39 -7.19 15.22
C LYS A 233 -5.40 -7.10 13.70
N MET A 234 -6.45 -7.61 13.09
CA MET A 234 -6.72 -7.47 11.67
C MET A 234 -7.96 -6.64 11.44
N GLU A 235 -7.92 -5.77 10.44
CA GLU A 235 -9.08 -5.11 9.85
C GLU A 235 -9.15 -5.49 8.38
N HIS A 236 -10.33 -5.90 7.91
CA HIS A 236 -10.56 -6.22 6.51
C HIS A 236 -12.02 -5.98 6.15
N GLN A 237 -12.24 -5.21 5.07
CA GLN A 237 -13.58 -4.88 4.58
C GLN A 237 -14.50 -4.31 5.68
N GLY A 238 -13.97 -3.36 6.48
CA GLY A 238 -14.71 -2.71 7.57
C GLY A 238 -14.99 -3.59 8.80
N ARG A 239 -14.57 -4.86 8.80
CA ARG A 239 -14.65 -5.75 9.96
C ARG A 239 -13.31 -5.84 10.67
N THR A 240 -13.33 -6.15 11.97
CA THR A 240 -12.11 -6.37 12.76
C THR A 240 -12.14 -7.73 13.44
N ALA A 241 -10.96 -8.31 13.61
CA ALA A 241 -10.74 -9.55 14.35
C ALA A 241 -9.45 -9.47 15.16
N GLN A 242 -9.44 -10.12 16.32
CA GLN A 242 -8.21 -10.39 17.05
C GLN A 242 -7.75 -11.80 16.67
N LEU A 243 -6.52 -11.91 16.19
CA LEU A 243 -5.91 -13.21 15.95
C LEU A 243 -5.21 -13.70 17.22
N PRO A 244 -4.96 -15.01 17.32
CA PRO A 244 -4.01 -15.54 18.28
C PRO A 244 -2.67 -14.80 18.22
N PRO A 245 -1.90 -14.79 19.31
CA PRO A 245 -0.59 -14.17 19.30
C PRO A 245 0.36 -14.86 18.33
N ILE A 246 1.29 -14.11 17.76
CA ILE A 246 2.36 -14.65 16.92
C ILE A 246 3.72 -14.44 17.57
N ARG A 247 4.60 -15.45 17.48
CA ARG A 247 6.01 -15.33 17.83
C ARG A 247 6.85 -15.15 16.56
N LEU A 248 7.41 -13.97 16.36
CA LEU A 248 8.39 -13.71 15.31
C LEU A 248 9.80 -14.03 15.82
N VAL A 249 10.60 -14.68 14.97
CA VAL A 249 11.97 -15.10 15.31
C VAL A 249 12.92 -14.85 14.16
N TYR A 250 14.17 -14.52 14.49
CA TYR A 250 15.24 -14.51 13.51
C TYR A 250 15.73 -15.94 13.25
N ASN A 251 15.89 -16.26 11.98
CA ASN A 251 16.57 -17.47 11.53
C ASN A 251 17.89 -17.07 10.87
N LYS A 252 18.88 -17.97 10.97
CA LYS A 252 20.19 -17.78 10.33
C LYS A 252 20.00 -17.48 8.84
N PRO A 253 20.65 -16.45 8.27
CA PRO A 253 20.48 -16.10 6.87
C PRO A 253 20.89 -17.26 5.96
N LYS A 254 20.12 -17.44 4.90
CA LYS A 254 20.49 -18.22 3.73
C LYS A 254 20.64 -17.24 2.59
N PHE A 255 21.74 -17.27 1.84
CA PHE A 255 21.88 -16.38 0.70
C PHE A 255 21.50 -17.10 -0.59
N THR A 256 21.01 -16.33 -1.56
CA THR A 256 20.93 -16.83 -2.94
C THR A 256 22.36 -17.00 -3.46
N ASN A 257 22.63 -18.14 -4.11
CA ASN A 257 23.92 -18.36 -4.75
C ASN A 257 24.21 -17.26 -5.77
N LEU A 258 25.48 -16.85 -5.86
CA LEU A 258 25.89 -15.94 -6.91
C LEU A 258 25.65 -16.61 -8.28
N LYS A 259 25.13 -15.84 -9.24
CA LYS A 259 24.77 -16.36 -10.56
C LYS A 259 25.98 -17.05 -11.22
N SER A 260 25.72 -18.12 -11.95
CA SER A 260 26.72 -18.91 -12.69
C SER A 260 27.34 -18.19 -13.89
N THR A 261 27.05 -16.91 -14.09
CA THR A 261 27.64 -16.08 -15.15
C THR A 261 28.21 -14.79 -14.57
N SER A 262 28.31 -14.71 -13.23
CA SER A 262 28.91 -13.57 -12.59
C SER A 262 30.41 -13.54 -12.86
N VAL A 263 30.89 -12.37 -13.23
CA VAL A 263 32.30 -12.05 -13.45
C VAL A 263 32.65 -10.95 -12.46
N TYR A 264 33.68 -11.16 -11.65
CA TYR A 264 34.14 -10.17 -10.67
C TYR A 264 35.64 -9.91 -10.86
N ALA A 265 36.01 -8.63 -10.83
CA ALA A 265 37.36 -8.17 -10.68
C ALA A 265 37.63 -7.79 -9.21
N PRO A 266 38.89 -7.85 -8.73
CA PRO A 266 39.28 -7.25 -7.47
C PRO A 266 38.77 -5.81 -7.34
N GLY A 267 38.15 -5.49 -6.20
CA GLY A 267 37.54 -4.18 -5.96
C GLY A 267 36.07 -4.05 -6.38
N ASP A 268 35.52 -4.99 -7.14
CA ASP A 268 34.09 -4.98 -7.49
C ASP A 268 33.21 -5.14 -6.26
N THR A 269 31.97 -4.65 -6.34
CA THR A 269 30.96 -4.86 -5.29
C THR A 269 30.20 -6.15 -5.54
N VAL A 270 30.28 -7.08 -4.58
CA VAL A 270 29.43 -8.27 -4.53
C VAL A 270 28.22 -8.00 -3.65
N THR A 271 27.03 -8.37 -4.12
CA THR A 271 25.78 -8.27 -3.34
C THR A 271 25.29 -9.67 -3.00
N PHE A 272 25.11 -9.94 -1.71
CA PHE A 272 24.52 -11.17 -1.19
C PHE A 272 23.11 -10.87 -0.69
N ALA A 273 22.10 -11.43 -1.37
CA ALA A 273 20.70 -11.28 -1.00
C ALA A 273 20.23 -12.47 -0.15
N VAL A 274 19.65 -12.17 1.02
CA VAL A 274 19.07 -13.16 1.93
C VAL A 274 17.81 -13.73 1.30
N GLN A 275 17.61 -15.04 1.44
CA GLN A 275 16.38 -15.73 1.05
C GLN A 275 15.28 -15.48 2.09
N GLY A 276 14.07 -15.26 1.58
CA GLY A 276 12.89 -14.99 2.39
C GLY A 276 11.62 -15.16 1.59
N ARG A 277 10.50 -14.75 2.21
CA ARG A 277 9.13 -14.79 1.68
C ARG A 277 8.68 -16.20 1.28
N ASN A 278 9.22 -17.22 1.96
CA ASN A 278 8.79 -18.60 1.85
C ASN A 278 7.82 -18.96 2.99
N THR A 279 6.89 -19.88 2.75
CA THR A 279 6.02 -20.44 3.81
C THR A 279 6.76 -21.46 4.67
N ASN A 280 7.86 -22.03 4.17
CA ASN A 280 8.80 -22.83 4.93
C ASN A 280 9.79 -21.93 5.68
N ASP A 281 9.58 -21.79 6.98
CA ASP A 281 10.42 -20.99 7.88
C ASP A 281 11.92 -21.29 7.77
N THR A 282 12.29 -22.54 7.47
CA THR A 282 13.71 -22.93 7.37
C THR A 282 14.42 -22.29 6.18
N GLN A 283 13.69 -21.77 5.19
CA GLN A 283 14.25 -21.08 4.02
C GLN A 283 14.33 -19.56 4.21
N ASN A 284 13.66 -19.03 5.24
CA ASN A 284 13.66 -17.61 5.55
C ASN A 284 14.79 -17.31 6.52
N GLY A 285 15.52 -16.24 6.27
CA GLY A 285 16.53 -15.73 7.17
C GLY A 285 16.49 -14.22 7.30
N SER A 286 17.26 -13.68 8.24
CA SER A 286 17.43 -12.23 8.37
C SER A 286 18.86 -11.93 8.73
N LEU A 287 19.43 -10.91 8.11
CA LEU A 287 20.80 -10.51 8.39
C LEU A 287 20.83 -9.59 9.62
N ILE A 288 21.15 -10.17 10.77
CA ILE A 288 21.37 -9.45 12.04
C ILE A 288 22.75 -9.77 12.60
N GLY A 289 23.36 -8.79 13.26
CA GLY A 289 24.65 -8.99 13.94
C GLY A 289 25.79 -9.44 13.03
N LEU A 290 25.77 -9.11 11.73
CA LEU A 290 26.88 -9.41 10.82
C LEU A 290 28.15 -8.71 11.30
N ASP A 291 29.23 -9.47 11.47
CA ASP A 291 30.54 -8.97 11.91
C ASP A 291 31.53 -8.95 10.74
N ARG A 292 31.63 -10.08 10.02
CA ARG A 292 32.63 -10.25 8.95
C ARG A 292 32.07 -11.03 7.78
N VAL A 293 32.47 -10.64 6.58
CA VAL A 293 32.29 -11.43 5.34
C VAL A 293 33.68 -11.77 4.82
N TYR A 294 33.89 -13.01 4.40
CA TYR A 294 35.14 -13.42 3.78
C TYR A 294 34.93 -14.56 2.80
N MET A 295 35.92 -14.76 1.94
CA MET A 295 35.95 -15.85 0.98
C MET A 295 37.02 -16.87 1.38
N LYS A 296 36.78 -18.15 1.10
CA LYS A 296 37.80 -19.21 1.21
C LYS A 296 37.80 -20.04 -0.07
N PHE A 297 39.00 -20.48 -0.45
CA PHE A 297 39.18 -21.52 -1.46
C PHE A 297 39.36 -22.88 -0.80
N VAL A 298 38.68 -23.91 -1.30
CA VAL A 298 38.85 -25.29 -0.83
C VAL A 298 39.33 -26.16 -1.98
N LYS A 299 40.56 -26.69 -1.85
CA LYS A 299 41.24 -27.43 -2.91
C LYS A 299 40.44 -28.65 -3.40
N SER A 300 39.82 -29.40 -2.47
CA SER A 300 38.97 -30.55 -2.81
C SER A 300 37.74 -30.16 -3.64
N GLY A 301 37.23 -28.94 -3.49
CA GLY A 301 36.09 -28.44 -4.27
C GLY A 301 36.40 -28.17 -5.74
N PHE A 302 37.69 -28.10 -6.13
CA PHE A 302 38.10 -27.97 -7.53
C PHE A 302 38.24 -29.33 -8.24
N ASN A 303 38.31 -30.45 -7.52
CA ASN A 303 38.48 -31.79 -8.10
C ASN A 303 37.27 -32.25 -8.94
N PHE A 304 36.15 -31.53 -8.89
CA PHE A 304 34.89 -31.89 -9.52
C PHE A 304 34.47 -30.88 -10.59
N GLY A 305 35.42 -30.55 -11.47
CA GLY A 305 35.19 -29.75 -12.67
C GLY A 305 35.55 -28.27 -12.54
N GLY A 306 36.07 -27.82 -11.39
CA GLY A 306 36.64 -26.47 -11.26
C GLY A 306 38.03 -26.42 -11.88
N SER A 307 38.50 -25.23 -12.23
CA SER A 307 39.89 -25.02 -12.64
C SER A 307 40.45 -23.73 -12.06
N TYR A 308 41.73 -23.74 -11.75
CA TYR A 308 42.46 -22.55 -11.37
C TYR A 308 43.76 -22.51 -12.18
N PRO A 309 44.31 -21.32 -12.48
CA PRO A 309 45.51 -21.22 -13.29
C PRO A 309 46.68 -21.88 -12.55
N ALA A 310 47.66 -22.40 -13.29
CA ALA A 310 48.87 -22.99 -12.69
C ALA A 310 49.65 -21.98 -11.82
N THR A 311 49.41 -20.69 -12.03
CA THR A 311 49.97 -19.57 -11.25
C THR A 311 49.14 -19.21 -10.01
N PHE A 312 48.06 -19.93 -9.71
CA PHE A 312 47.25 -19.69 -8.52
C PHE A 312 48.05 -20.06 -7.26
N PRO A 313 48.31 -19.13 -6.34
CA PRO A 313 49.14 -19.39 -5.17
C PRO A 313 48.52 -20.45 -4.25
N ASP A 314 49.30 -21.46 -3.85
CA ASP A 314 48.84 -22.56 -3.01
C ASP A 314 48.48 -22.10 -1.57
N ASP A 315 49.02 -20.97 -1.11
CA ASP A 315 48.75 -20.38 0.21
C ASP A 315 47.36 -19.73 0.32
N LEU A 316 46.68 -19.46 -0.81
CA LEU A 316 45.30 -18.98 -0.81
C LEU A 316 44.28 -20.06 -0.42
N PHE A 317 44.64 -21.35 -0.51
CA PHE A 317 43.74 -22.43 -0.10
C PHE A 317 43.58 -22.45 1.43
N GLY A 318 42.33 -22.41 1.91
CA GLY A 318 41.99 -22.33 3.33
C GLY A 318 42.17 -20.94 3.95
N GLN A 319 42.82 -19.99 3.27
CA GLN A 319 42.98 -18.63 3.76
C GLN A 319 41.62 -17.90 3.82
N GLN A 320 41.41 -17.15 4.90
CA GLN A 320 40.24 -16.28 5.08
C GLN A 320 40.48 -14.93 4.42
N LEU A 321 39.97 -14.78 3.20
CA LEU A 321 40.14 -13.55 2.41
C LEU A 321 39.02 -12.57 2.75
N GLY A 322 39.31 -11.65 3.67
CA GLY A 322 38.36 -10.66 4.15
C GLY A 322 37.76 -9.80 3.04
N MET A 323 36.45 -9.61 3.07
CA MET A 323 35.71 -8.74 2.16
C MET A 323 35.24 -7.51 2.92
N LYS A 324 35.61 -6.31 2.46
CA LYS A 324 35.21 -5.06 3.12
C LYS A 324 33.72 -4.84 2.92
N ILE A 325 32.95 -4.85 4.00
CA ILE A 325 31.51 -4.54 3.97
C ILE A 325 31.33 -3.05 3.60
N ILE A 326 30.53 -2.80 2.56
CA ILE A 326 30.16 -1.47 2.08
C ILE A 326 28.84 -1.04 2.75
N SER A 327 27.85 -1.93 2.73
CA SER A 327 26.55 -1.71 3.35
C SER A 327 25.92 -3.05 3.77
N SER A 328 25.06 -3.01 4.78
CA SER A 328 24.33 -4.16 5.29
C SER A 328 22.93 -3.72 5.71
N SER A 329 21.93 -4.47 5.30
CA SER A 329 20.54 -4.38 5.76
C SER A 329 20.07 -5.77 6.18
N ARG A 330 18.84 -5.93 6.65
CA ARG A 330 18.34 -7.25 7.04
C ARG A 330 18.12 -8.21 5.87
N THR A 331 18.07 -7.71 4.64
CA THR A 331 17.82 -8.52 3.43
C THR A 331 19.03 -8.63 2.51
N GLU A 332 20.06 -7.81 2.70
CA GLU A 332 21.25 -7.84 1.83
C GLU A 332 22.52 -7.37 2.53
N VAL A 333 23.67 -7.85 2.05
CA VAL A 333 24.98 -7.26 2.33
C VAL A 333 25.74 -7.04 1.03
N LYS A 334 26.37 -5.87 0.93
CA LYS A 334 27.28 -5.50 -0.15
C LYS A 334 28.71 -5.46 0.39
N ALA A 335 29.63 -6.14 -0.28
CA ALA A 335 31.02 -6.18 0.13
C ALA A 335 31.97 -6.10 -1.07
N VAL A 336 33.16 -5.56 -0.84
CA VAL A 336 34.22 -5.46 -1.85
C VAL A 336 34.84 -6.83 -2.10
N PHE A 337 34.92 -7.24 -3.35
CA PHE A 337 35.57 -8.45 -3.78
C PHE A 337 37.09 -8.37 -3.50
N PRO A 338 37.69 -9.40 -2.87
CA PRO A 338 39.05 -9.30 -2.36
C PRO A 338 40.08 -9.30 -3.50
N GLU A 339 41.30 -8.86 -3.18
CA GLU A 339 42.43 -8.88 -4.12
C GLU A 339 42.85 -10.32 -4.43
N LEU A 340 42.77 -10.71 -5.70
CA LEU A 340 42.96 -12.08 -6.17
C LEU A 340 43.62 -12.11 -7.56
N PRO A 341 44.44 -13.13 -7.85
CA PRO A 341 44.89 -13.39 -9.21
C PRO A 341 43.71 -13.67 -10.14
N ALA A 342 43.75 -13.09 -11.34
CA ALA A 342 42.78 -13.39 -12.38
C ALA A 342 42.89 -14.85 -12.85
N GLY A 343 41.80 -15.38 -13.42
CA GLY A 343 41.79 -16.66 -14.12
C GLY A 343 41.31 -17.87 -13.31
N ALA A 344 41.03 -17.73 -12.01
CA ALA A 344 40.37 -18.79 -11.26
C ALA A 344 38.92 -18.96 -11.72
N ILE A 345 38.53 -20.21 -12.04
CA ILE A 345 37.18 -20.59 -12.45
C ILE A 345 36.66 -21.65 -11.47
N GLY A 346 35.78 -21.23 -10.57
CA GLY A 346 35.09 -22.20 -9.74
C GLY A 346 33.98 -22.89 -10.54
N SER A 347 33.92 -24.23 -10.48
CA SER A 347 32.74 -24.98 -10.94
C SER A 347 31.88 -25.39 -9.76
N TYR A 348 30.58 -25.15 -9.92
CA TYR A 348 29.55 -25.65 -9.03
C TYR A 348 29.28 -27.13 -9.30
N ILE A 349 29.31 -27.95 -8.25
CA ILE A 349 28.77 -29.30 -8.30
C ILE A 349 27.34 -29.24 -7.79
N TYR A 350 26.39 -29.71 -8.60
CA TYR A 350 25.01 -29.95 -8.17
C TYR A 350 25.00 -31.23 -7.32
N SER A 351 25.39 -31.13 -6.05
CA SER A 351 25.37 -32.25 -5.12
C SER A 351 24.79 -31.79 -3.79
N PHE A 352 23.68 -32.41 -3.39
CA PHE A 352 23.01 -32.19 -2.11
C PHE A 352 23.83 -32.69 -0.91
N THR A 353 25.04 -33.21 -1.14
CA THR A 353 25.85 -33.98 -0.18
C THR A 353 27.36 -33.70 -0.23
N ILE A 354 27.85 -32.67 -0.93
CA ILE A 354 29.30 -32.33 -0.92
C ILE A 354 29.53 -31.06 -0.12
N ASP A 355 30.24 -31.21 1.01
CA ASP A 355 30.41 -30.21 2.05
C ASP A 355 31.30 -29.00 1.69
N TYR A 356 31.96 -28.99 0.51
CA TYR A 356 32.98 -27.98 0.21
C TYR A 356 33.02 -27.54 -1.26
N PRO A 357 32.37 -26.42 -1.64
CA PRO A 357 32.57 -25.81 -2.94
C PRO A 357 34.02 -25.31 -3.08
N GLY A 358 34.55 -25.27 -4.30
CA GLY A 358 35.90 -24.74 -4.56
C GLY A 358 36.06 -23.29 -4.11
N ILE A 359 34.98 -22.50 -4.20
CA ILE A 359 34.89 -21.12 -3.70
C ILE A 359 33.65 -21.00 -2.82
N GLY A 360 33.84 -20.66 -1.55
CA GLY A 360 32.76 -20.42 -0.59
C GLY A 360 32.83 -19.02 0.01
N PHE A 361 31.67 -18.44 0.27
CA PHE A 361 31.53 -17.19 1.01
C PHE A 361 31.01 -17.46 2.41
N TYR A 362 31.74 -16.93 3.37
CA TYR A 362 31.59 -17.21 4.78
C TYR A 362 31.24 -15.93 5.53
N PHE A 363 30.44 -16.10 6.57
CA PHE A 363 29.87 -15.02 7.35
C PHE A 363 30.09 -15.32 8.83
N ASP A 364 30.65 -14.35 9.53
CA ASP A 364 30.73 -14.36 10.98
C ASP A 364 29.69 -13.41 11.54
N PHE A 365 29.06 -13.85 12.63
CA PHE A 365 28.06 -13.09 13.34
C PHE A 365 28.52 -12.86 14.77
N LYS A 366 28.04 -11.78 15.37
CA LYS A 366 28.21 -11.50 16.78
C LYS A 366 27.63 -12.64 17.62
N ASP A 367 28.27 -12.92 18.75
CA ASP A 367 27.89 -14.03 19.64
C ASP A 367 26.42 -13.94 20.12
N GLU A 368 25.89 -12.72 20.28
CA GLU A 368 24.49 -12.45 20.67
C GLU A 368 23.45 -13.05 19.71
N THR A 369 23.83 -13.32 18.45
CA THR A 369 22.95 -13.99 17.48
C THR A 369 22.86 -15.51 17.70
N GLY A 370 23.85 -16.11 18.38
CA GLY A 370 24.00 -17.56 18.51
C GLY A 370 24.41 -18.28 17.22
N TRP A 371 24.74 -17.56 16.13
CA TRP A 371 25.13 -18.18 14.84
C TRP A 371 26.64 -18.37 14.69
N GLY A 372 27.45 -17.68 15.51
CA GLY A 372 28.89 -17.88 15.59
C GLY A 372 29.63 -17.52 14.30
N LYS A 373 30.75 -18.21 14.08
CA LYS A 373 31.73 -17.94 13.05
C LYS A 373 31.82 -19.08 12.04
N ASP A 374 32.45 -18.81 10.90
CA ASP A 374 32.72 -19.77 9.83
C ASP A 374 31.48 -20.38 9.18
N ASN A 375 30.42 -19.56 9.04
CA ASN A 375 29.21 -19.99 8.37
C ASN A 375 29.36 -19.83 6.84
N MET A 376 29.54 -20.92 6.11
CA MET A 376 29.41 -20.91 4.65
C MET A 376 27.94 -20.76 4.26
N LEU A 377 27.52 -19.57 3.84
CA LEU A 377 26.11 -19.27 3.58
C LEU A 377 25.81 -18.87 2.12
N ALA A 378 26.84 -18.68 1.31
CA ALA A 378 26.68 -18.48 -0.13
C ALA A 378 27.77 -19.22 -0.90
N THR A 379 27.38 -19.72 -2.08
CA THR A 379 28.32 -20.30 -3.04
C THR A 379 28.16 -19.62 -4.39
N ILE A 380 29.04 -19.99 -5.31
CA ILE A 380 28.98 -19.59 -6.71
C ILE A 380 28.14 -20.60 -7.52
N GLY A 381 27.62 -20.16 -8.67
CA GLY A 381 27.06 -21.05 -9.68
C GLY A 381 28.13 -21.75 -10.53
N ARG A 382 27.68 -22.45 -11.60
CA ARG A 382 28.51 -23.34 -12.45
C ARG A 382 29.77 -22.72 -13.04
N ILE A 383 29.75 -21.44 -13.38
CA ILE A 383 30.92 -20.73 -13.90
C ILE A 383 31.04 -19.45 -13.09
N PHE A 384 32.18 -19.27 -12.43
CA PHE A 384 32.50 -18.03 -11.73
C PHE A 384 33.89 -17.62 -12.16
N THR A 385 33.99 -16.48 -12.82
CA THR A 385 35.26 -16.04 -13.41
C THR A 385 35.79 -14.83 -12.65
N ILE A 386 37.04 -14.93 -12.21
CA ILE A 386 37.79 -13.79 -11.68
C ILE A 386 38.56 -13.12 -12.81
N THR A 387 38.24 -11.86 -13.11
CA THR A 387 38.95 -11.06 -14.12
C THR A 387 40.01 -10.16 -13.50
N ALA A 388 40.89 -9.63 -14.35
CA ALA A 388 41.85 -8.62 -13.92
C ALA A 388 41.14 -7.37 -13.37
N LYS A 389 41.80 -6.69 -12.45
CA LYS A 389 41.37 -5.40 -11.90
C LYS A 389 41.24 -4.39 -13.04
N LYS A 390 40.11 -3.67 -13.08
CA LYS A 390 39.84 -2.64 -14.09
C LYS A 390 40.64 -1.36 -13.86
#